data_AF-A0A0F9PJ29-F1
#
_entry.id   AF-A0A0F9PJ29-F1
#
_cell.length_a   1.000
_cell.length_b   1.000
_cell.length_c   1.000
_cell.angle_alpha   90.00
_cell.angle_beta   90.00
_cell.angle_gamma   90.00
#
_symmetry.space_group_name_H-M   'P 1'
#
loop_
_entity.id
_entity.type
_entity.pdbx_description
1 polymer ?
#
loop_
_entity_poly.entity_id
_entity_poly.type
_entity_poly.pdbx_seq_one_letter_code
_entity_poly.pdbx_strand_id
1 'polypeptide(L)'
;MSEQWTQERPRWCPHTDCVFQRRAMDAMCGGELPESTEHDGGENTHRFCLNGAADDGGVFDLQVNATDLDWLRWIFDALDGKRTSWLSGRAEPTQATAGDKPEQKTNEELAASLKEKFGKVPKWFQRYASVPIGTRIMANRKKAGLTQIQLAARNGCRQSTISQIESGERNPSYGLAERLLESCGARLVVSREGDEPEGAREALKKIEKLASKYGPTREIWE
;
A
#
# COMPACT_ATOMS: atom_id res chain seq x y z
N MET A 1 -20.16 -32.61 10.39
CA MET A 1 -21.25 -31.80 10.96
C MET A 1 -20.68 -30.40 11.15
N SER A 2 -21.15 -29.43 10.38
CA SER A 2 -20.72 -28.03 10.52
C SER A 2 -21.24 -27.49 11.84
N GLU A 3 -20.34 -27.20 12.79
CA GLU A 3 -20.72 -26.51 14.01
C GLU A 3 -21.35 -25.16 13.63
N GLN A 4 -22.66 -25.05 13.80
CA GLN A 4 -23.39 -23.81 13.68
C GLN A 4 -23.05 -22.97 14.90
N TRP A 5 -22.01 -22.15 14.78
CA TRP A 5 -21.67 -21.13 15.77
C TRP A 5 -22.66 -19.97 15.65
N THR A 6 -23.77 -20.03 16.37
CA THR A 6 -24.77 -18.95 16.46
C THR A 6 -24.58 -18.19 17.77
N GLN A 7 -23.82 -17.10 17.72
CA GLN A 7 -23.81 -16.13 18.82
C GLN A 7 -25.01 -15.19 18.70
N GLU A 8 -25.54 -14.72 19.83
CA GLU A 8 -26.58 -13.68 19.86
C GLU A 8 -25.97 -12.28 20.00
N ARG A 9 -26.64 -11.27 19.45
CA ARG A 9 -26.27 -9.86 19.62
C ARG A 9 -26.34 -9.47 21.12
N PRO A 10 -25.34 -8.76 21.66
CA PRO A 10 -25.42 -8.25 23.02
C PRO A 10 -26.56 -7.25 23.21
N ARG A 11 -27.23 -7.29 24.37
CA ARG A 11 -28.38 -6.40 24.67
C ARG A 11 -28.00 -4.92 24.76
N TRP A 12 -26.74 -4.63 25.06
CA TRP A 12 -26.23 -3.26 25.17
C TRP A 12 -25.93 -2.63 23.80
N CYS A 13 -25.84 -3.42 22.72
CA CYS A 13 -25.51 -2.91 21.40
C CYS A 13 -26.70 -2.13 20.82
N PRO A 14 -26.58 -0.81 20.55
CA PRO A 14 -27.70 0.00 20.09
C PRO A 14 -28.01 -0.20 18.59
N HIS A 15 -27.09 -0.80 17.83
CA HIS A 15 -27.18 -0.94 16.37
C HIS A 15 -27.88 -2.22 15.96
N THR A 16 -29.21 -2.26 16.07
CA THR A 16 -30.01 -3.43 15.65
C THR A 16 -30.12 -3.60 14.14
N ASP A 17 -29.77 -2.55 13.39
CA ASP A 17 -29.82 -2.43 11.93
C ASP A 17 -28.68 -3.16 11.21
N CYS A 18 -27.52 -3.32 11.86
CA CYS A 18 -26.35 -3.93 11.23
C CYS A 18 -26.49 -5.45 11.08
N VAL A 19 -25.80 -6.06 10.13
CA VAL A 19 -25.71 -7.53 10.01
C VAL A 19 -24.73 -8.03 11.07
N PHE A 20 -25.25 -8.48 12.21
CA PHE A 20 -24.44 -8.97 13.33
C PHE A 20 -23.62 -10.20 12.92
N GLN A 21 -22.32 -10.18 13.24
CA GLN A 21 -21.43 -11.31 12.96
C GLN A 21 -20.92 -11.98 14.21
N ARG A 22 -20.40 -11.20 15.18
CA ARG A 22 -19.71 -11.77 16.35
C ARG A 22 -19.72 -10.86 17.57
N ARG A 23 -19.67 -11.48 18.74
CA ARG A 23 -19.32 -10.85 20.03
C ARG A 23 -18.16 -11.56 20.72
N ALA A 24 -17.45 -10.84 21.58
CA ALA A 24 -16.45 -11.42 22.47
C ALA A 24 -16.57 -10.84 23.88
N MET A 25 -16.41 -11.72 24.88
CA MET A 25 -16.42 -11.40 26.33
C MET A 25 -17.61 -10.53 26.80
N ASP A 26 -18.71 -10.50 26.05
CA ASP A 26 -19.88 -9.62 26.25
C ASP A 26 -19.54 -8.12 26.42
N ALA A 27 -18.36 -7.70 25.96
CA ALA A 27 -17.87 -6.33 26.03
C ALA A 27 -17.66 -5.72 24.64
N MET A 28 -17.61 -6.54 23.60
CA MET A 28 -17.41 -6.10 22.22
C MET A 28 -18.27 -6.88 21.25
N CYS A 29 -18.73 -6.21 20.19
CA CYS A 29 -19.39 -6.85 19.06
C CYS A 29 -19.00 -6.21 17.73
N GLY A 30 -19.15 -6.97 16.65
CA GLY A 30 -18.92 -6.48 15.30
C GLY A 30 -19.91 -7.07 14.30
N GLY A 31 -20.09 -6.35 13.21
CA GLY A 31 -20.96 -6.72 12.10
C GLY A 31 -20.72 -5.87 10.87
N GLU A 32 -21.45 -6.17 9.81
CA GLU A 32 -21.48 -5.38 8.58
C GLU A 32 -22.54 -4.29 8.67
N LEU A 33 -22.25 -3.12 8.12
CA LEU A 33 -23.22 -2.04 7.98
C LEU A 33 -24.29 -2.44 6.94
N PRO A 34 -25.55 -2.01 7.12
CA PRO A 34 -26.62 -2.31 6.16
C PRO A 34 -26.39 -1.61 4.81
N GLU A 35 -25.81 -0.41 4.85
CA GLU A 35 -25.36 0.35 3.68
C GLU A 35 -23.95 0.88 3.95
N SER A 36 -23.15 0.97 2.89
CA SER A 36 -21.81 1.54 2.94
C SER A 36 -21.89 3.04 3.25
N THR A 37 -21.05 3.52 4.18
CA THR A 37 -21.02 4.93 4.59
C THR A 37 -19.67 5.56 4.25
N GLU A 38 -19.67 6.70 3.56
CA GLU A 38 -18.44 7.42 3.25
C GLU A 38 -17.83 8.08 4.49
N HIS A 39 -16.53 7.86 4.71
CA HIS A 39 -15.74 8.54 5.73
C HIS A 39 -14.27 8.65 5.27
N ASP A 40 -13.65 9.82 5.42
CA ASP A 40 -12.23 10.09 5.11
C ASP A 40 -11.75 9.57 3.74
N GLY A 41 -12.62 9.64 2.74
CA GLY A 41 -12.29 9.23 1.36
C GLY A 41 -12.34 7.72 1.11
N GLY A 42 -12.93 6.95 2.02
CA GLY A 42 -13.21 5.53 1.87
C GLY A 42 -14.65 5.16 2.26
N GLU A 43 -15.08 3.98 1.81
CA GLU A 43 -16.39 3.43 2.08
C GLU A 43 -16.33 2.44 3.26
N ASN A 44 -16.91 2.82 4.39
CA ASN A 44 -17.01 1.98 5.57
C ASN A 44 -18.09 0.92 5.36
N THR A 45 -17.73 -0.31 5.67
CA THR A 45 -18.58 -1.50 5.41
C THR A 45 -18.84 -2.30 6.67
N HIS A 46 -18.08 -2.05 7.74
CA HIS A 46 -18.14 -2.78 8.98
C HIS A 46 -18.28 -1.82 10.16
N ARG A 47 -18.80 -2.37 11.25
CA ARG A 47 -18.95 -1.70 12.53
C ARG A 47 -18.36 -2.55 13.63
N PHE A 48 -17.66 -1.90 14.55
CA PHE A 48 -17.12 -2.48 15.78
C PHE A 48 -17.55 -1.64 16.97
N CYS A 49 -18.23 -2.26 17.93
CA CYS A 49 -18.72 -1.60 19.14
C CYS A 49 -17.99 -2.12 20.37
N LEU A 50 -17.60 -1.21 21.27
CA LEU A 50 -17.04 -1.50 22.59
C LEU A 50 -17.95 -0.93 23.68
N ASN A 51 -18.44 -1.79 24.57
CA ASN A 51 -19.28 -1.39 25.68
C ASN A 51 -18.45 -0.73 26.79
N GLY A 52 -18.88 0.43 27.29
CA GLY A 52 -18.21 1.14 28.39
C GLY A 52 -16.93 1.88 27.99
N ALA A 53 -16.66 2.01 26.70
CA ALA A 53 -15.41 2.59 26.18
C ALA A 53 -15.58 4.04 25.65
N ALA A 54 -16.80 4.56 25.60
CA ALA A 54 -17.03 5.97 25.30
C ALA A 54 -16.73 6.84 26.54
N ASP A 55 -16.46 8.13 26.33
CA ASP A 55 -16.10 9.08 27.40
C ASP A 55 -17.19 9.22 28.48
N ASP A 56 -18.45 8.95 28.11
CA ASP A 56 -19.62 8.95 28.99
C ASP A 56 -19.90 7.57 29.63
N GLY A 57 -19.02 6.58 29.42
CA GLY A 57 -19.23 5.19 29.82
C GLY A 57 -20.25 4.46 28.94
N GLY A 58 -20.66 5.05 27.81
CA GLY A 58 -21.53 4.45 26.81
C GLY A 58 -20.79 3.51 25.85
N VAL A 59 -21.45 3.21 24.73
CA VAL A 59 -20.89 2.36 23.68
C VAL A 59 -20.03 3.19 22.75
N PHE A 60 -18.74 2.86 22.67
CA PHE A 60 -17.87 3.39 21.63
C PHE A 60 -18.17 2.66 20.32
N ASP A 61 -18.45 3.44 19.29
CA ASP A 61 -18.87 2.97 17.98
C ASP A 61 -17.84 3.35 16.92
N LEU A 62 -17.21 2.34 16.31
CA LEU A 62 -16.19 2.51 15.28
C LEU A 62 -16.67 1.90 13.97
N GLN A 63 -16.81 2.72 12.94
CA GLN A 63 -17.04 2.26 11.57
C GLN A 63 -15.70 2.12 10.85
N VAL A 64 -15.53 1.02 10.14
CA VAL A 64 -14.28 0.65 9.47
C VAL A 64 -14.56 0.00 8.11
N ASN A 65 -13.59 0.05 7.23
CA ASN A 65 -13.60 -0.70 5.97
C ASN A 65 -12.66 -1.92 6.03
N ALA A 66 -12.60 -2.69 4.93
CA ALA A 66 -11.77 -3.89 4.86
C ALA A 66 -10.26 -3.60 5.05
N THR A 67 -9.78 -2.44 4.58
CA THR A 67 -8.37 -2.04 4.72
C THR A 67 -8.03 -1.71 6.17
N ASP A 68 -8.94 -1.07 6.91
CA ASP A 68 -8.76 -0.79 8.34
C ASP A 68 -8.68 -2.07 9.18
N LEU A 69 -9.52 -3.06 8.86
CA LEU A 69 -9.49 -4.37 9.51
C LEU A 69 -8.13 -5.06 9.32
N ASP A 70 -7.51 -4.89 8.15
CA ASP A 70 -6.18 -5.41 7.86
C ASP A 70 -5.09 -4.73 8.70
N TRP A 71 -5.16 -3.40 8.86
CA TRP A 71 -4.26 -2.65 9.74
C TRP A 71 -4.43 -3.06 11.21
N LEU A 72 -5.67 -3.25 11.68
CA LEU A 72 -5.93 -3.69 13.06
C LEU A 72 -5.36 -5.07 13.33
N ARG A 73 -5.53 -6.02 12.40
CA ARG A 73 -4.94 -7.36 12.53
C ARG A 73 -3.42 -7.30 12.62
N TRP A 74 -2.78 -6.45 11.80
CA TRP A 74 -1.33 -6.26 11.85
C TRP A 74 -0.86 -5.68 13.18
N ILE A 75 -1.59 -4.71 13.75
CA ILE A 75 -1.32 -4.16 15.08
C ILE A 75 -1.46 -5.25 16.15
N PHE A 76 -2.55 -6.03 16.13
CA PHE A 76 -2.77 -7.06 17.14
C PHE A 76 -1.71 -8.15 17.10
N ASP A 77 -1.32 -8.60 15.91
CA ASP A 77 -0.22 -9.54 15.72
C ASP A 77 1.11 -8.99 16.26
N ALA A 78 1.38 -7.70 16.08
CA ALA A 78 2.58 -7.05 16.64
C ALA A 78 2.54 -6.93 18.17
N LEU A 79 1.35 -6.76 18.75
CA LEU A 79 1.17 -6.64 20.20
C LEU A 79 1.30 -7.96 20.94
N ASP A 80 0.77 -9.05 20.37
CA ASP A 80 0.76 -10.37 21.03
C ASP A 80 1.77 -11.38 20.45
N GLY A 81 2.52 -10.97 19.42
CA GLY A 81 3.54 -11.78 18.75
C GLY A 81 2.97 -12.93 17.93
N LYS A 82 1.65 -13.02 17.77
CA LYS A 82 1.03 -14.05 16.94
C LYS A 82 1.05 -13.63 15.48
N ARG A 83 0.93 -14.63 14.60
CA ARG A 83 0.88 -14.42 13.15
C ARG A 83 -0.47 -14.82 12.59
N THR A 84 -1.53 -14.20 13.09
CA THR A 84 -2.91 -14.58 12.76
C THR A 84 -3.43 -13.93 11.49
N SER A 85 -2.79 -12.85 11.03
CA SER A 85 -3.00 -12.29 9.70
C SER A 85 -2.04 -12.84 8.66
N TRP A 86 -2.49 -12.85 7.40
CA TRP A 86 -1.60 -13.07 6.26
C TRP A 86 -0.55 -11.94 6.10
N LEU A 87 -0.73 -10.82 6.82
CA LEU A 87 0.17 -9.66 6.83
C LEU A 87 1.35 -9.87 7.81
N SER A 88 1.12 -10.52 8.95
CA SER A 88 2.15 -10.86 9.94
C SER A 88 2.94 -12.13 9.62
N GLY A 89 2.52 -12.90 8.62
CA GLY A 89 3.28 -14.03 8.06
C GLY A 89 4.66 -13.66 7.49
N ARG A 90 5.00 -12.37 7.36
CA ARG A 90 6.38 -11.92 7.07
C ARG A 90 7.18 -11.88 8.36
N ALA A 91 8.16 -12.77 8.47
CA ALA A 91 8.97 -12.93 9.67
C ALA A 91 9.67 -11.63 10.12
N GLU A 92 9.77 -11.46 11.44
CA GLU A 92 10.60 -10.42 12.07
C GLU A 92 12.04 -10.44 11.54
N PRO A 93 12.71 -9.27 11.48
CA PRO A 93 14.10 -9.16 11.04
C PRO A 93 15.07 -9.65 12.14
N THR A 94 14.99 -10.92 12.53
CA THR A 94 16.07 -11.56 13.28
C THR A 94 17.09 -12.12 12.30
N GLN A 95 18.20 -11.40 12.15
CA GLN A 95 19.48 -11.81 11.57
C GLN A 95 19.38 -12.90 10.48
N ALA A 96 19.04 -12.47 9.27
CA ALA A 96 18.95 -13.33 8.10
C ALA A 96 20.26 -14.08 7.82
N THR A 97 20.24 -15.42 7.89
CA THR A 97 21.12 -16.27 7.08
C THR A 97 20.43 -16.54 5.74
N ALA A 98 21.20 -16.43 4.66
CA ALA A 98 20.75 -16.26 3.28
C ALA A 98 20.10 -17.49 2.59
N GLY A 99 19.40 -18.37 3.33
CA GLY A 99 19.03 -19.70 2.86
C GLY A 99 17.71 -19.84 2.11
N ASP A 100 16.58 -19.41 2.68
CA ASP A 100 15.28 -19.94 2.24
C ASP A 100 14.21 -18.85 2.07
N LYS A 101 14.27 -18.11 0.96
CA LYS A 101 13.08 -17.44 0.42
C LYS A 101 12.43 -18.37 -0.62
N PRO A 102 11.10 -18.56 -0.63
CA PRO A 102 10.45 -19.14 -1.81
C PRO A 102 10.76 -18.23 -3.00
N GLU A 103 11.37 -18.82 -4.04
CA GLU A 103 11.79 -18.13 -5.25
C GLU A 103 10.58 -17.41 -5.86
N GLN A 104 10.55 -16.08 -5.73
CA GLN A 104 9.57 -15.24 -6.38
C GLN A 104 9.86 -15.29 -7.87
N LYS A 105 9.01 -15.99 -8.64
CA LYS A 105 9.10 -16.00 -10.10
C LYS A 105 9.12 -14.55 -10.59
N THR A 106 10.18 -14.21 -11.28
CA THR A 106 10.34 -12.91 -11.94
C THR A 106 9.18 -12.65 -12.89
N ASN A 107 8.94 -11.38 -13.22
CA ASN A 107 7.96 -11.02 -14.24
C ASN A 107 8.24 -11.71 -15.58
N GLU A 108 9.51 -12.05 -15.84
CA GLU A 108 9.99 -12.78 -17.02
C GLU A 108 9.58 -14.27 -16.98
N GLU A 109 9.75 -14.93 -15.83
CA GLU A 109 9.34 -16.33 -15.61
C GLU A 109 7.81 -16.49 -15.59
N LEU A 110 7.10 -15.51 -15.03
CA LEU A 110 5.64 -15.45 -15.06
C LEU A 110 5.12 -15.20 -16.48
N ALA A 111 5.78 -14.32 -17.26
CA ALA A 111 5.45 -14.12 -18.67
C ALA A 111 5.64 -15.41 -19.49
N ALA A 112 6.72 -16.16 -19.23
CA ALA A 112 7.00 -17.43 -19.89
C ALA A 112 5.93 -18.49 -19.57
N SER A 113 5.58 -18.65 -18.29
CA SER A 113 4.54 -19.60 -17.86
C SER A 113 3.15 -19.26 -18.40
N LEU A 114 2.81 -17.96 -18.50
CA LEU A 114 1.55 -17.52 -19.10
C LEU A 114 1.54 -17.73 -20.62
N LYS A 115 2.68 -17.52 -21.29
CA LYS A 115 2.81 -17.80 -22.74
C LYS A 115 2.67 -19.29 -23.03
N GLU A 116 3.24 -20.15 -22.20
CA GLU A 116 3.09 -21.60 -22.29
C GLU A 116 1.62 -22.02 -22.10
N LYS A 117 0.96 -21.50 -21.06
CA LYS A 117 -0.42 -21.88 -20.71
C LYS A 117 -1.48 -21.33 -21.68
N PHE A 118 -1.28 -20.13 -22.22
CA PHE A 118 -2.28 -19.43 -23.03
C PHE A 118 -1.85 -19.22 -24.49
N GLY A 119 -0.71 -19.76 -24.92
CA GLY A 119 -0.11 -19.59 -26.26
C GLY A 119 0.42 -18.18 -26.56
N LYS A 120 0.01 -17.18 -25.77
CA LYS A 120 0.42 -15.78 -25.83
C LYS A 120 0.41 -15.19 -24.43
N VAL A 121 1.23 -14.18 -24.18
CA VAL A 121 1.12 -13.39 -22.95
C VAL A 121 -0.17 -12.56 -23.03
N PRO A 122 -1.11 -12.70 -22.08
CA PRO A 122 -2.34 -11.93 -22.12
C PRO A 122 -2.06 -10.43 -22.06
N LYS A 123 -2.82 -9.63 -22.82
CA LYS A 123 -2.69 -8.16 -22.83
C LYS A 123 -2.81 -7.56 -21.43
N TRP A 124 -3.67 -8.12 -20.57
CA TRP A 124 -3.81 -7.68 -19.19
C TRP A 124 -2.53 -7.93 -18.37
N PHE A 125 -1.72 -8.96 -18.69
CA PHE A 125 -0.44 -9.22 -18.02
C PHE A 125 0.66 -8.26 -18.49
N GLN A 126 0.69 -7.93 -19.79
CA GLN A 126 1.57 -6.86 -20.31
C GLN A 126 1.27 -5.50 -19.65
N ARG A 127 0.02 -5.29 -19.23
CA ARG A 127 -0.49 -4.07 -18.58
C ARG A 127 -0.34 -4.09 -17.06
N TYR A 128 -0.48 -5.26 -16.41
CA TYR A 128 -0.18 -5.50 -14.98
C TYR A 128 1.32 -5.52 -14.68
N ALA A 129 2.15 -5.80 -15.68
CA ALA A 129 3.58 -5.56 -15.64
C ALA A 129 3.93 -4.05 -15.66
N SER A 130 2.98 -3.15 -15.41
CA SER A 130 3.26 -1.75 -15.11
C SER A 130 4.24 -1.72 -13.94
N VAL A 131 5.48 -1.33 -14.23
CA VAL A 131 6.55 -1.24 -13.24
C VAL A 131 6.01 -0.45 -12.03
N PRO A 132 5.93 -1.07 -10.83
CA PRO A 132 5.41 -0.40 -9.64
C PRO A 132 6.13 0.93 -9.43
N ILE A 133 5.41 1.93 -8.93
CA ILE A 133 5.98 3.27 -8.71
C ILE A 133 7.23 3.22 -7.84
N GLY A 134 7.27 2.32 -6.85
CA GLY A 134 8.43 2.03 -6.01
C GLY A 134 9.68 1.65 -6.81
N THR A 135 9.54 0.76 -7.79
CA THR A 135 10.64 0.35 -8.67
C THR A 135 11.15 1.51 -9.52
N ARG A 136 10.25 2.41 -9.97
CA ARG A 136 10.63 3.64 -10.68
C ARG A 136 11.38 4.62 -9.77
N ILE A 137 10.94 4.79 -8.52
CA ILE A 137 11.63 5.62 -7.53
C ILE A 137 13.03 5.05 -7.26
N MET A 138 13.16 3.75 -7.03
CA MET A 138 14.45 3.07 -6.83
C MET A 138 15.40 3.29 -8.01
N ALA A 139 14.92 3.14 -9.24
CA ALA A 139 15.73 3.33 -10.43
C ALA A 139 16.26 4.76 -10.54
N ASN A 140 15.42 5.78 -10.27
CA ASN A 140 15.85 7.18 -10.29
C ASN A 140 16.80 7.50 -9.14
N ARG A 141 16.56 6.97 -7.93
CA ARG A 141 17.47 7.12 -6.79
C ARG A 141 18.87 6.61 -7.11
N LYS A 142 18.96 5.40 -7.70
CA LYS A 142 20.24 4.80 -8.11
C LYS A 142 20.94 5.64 -9.19
N LYS A 143 20.20 6.15 -10.18
CA LYS A 143 20.74 7.06 -11.20
C LYS A 143 21.27 8.38 -10.61
N ALA A 144 20.62 8.88 -9.56
CA ALA A 144 21.06 10.07 -8.83
C ALA A 144 22.22 9.79 -7.85
N GLY A 145 22.70 8.56 -7.74
CA GLY A 145 23.80 8.18 -6.83
C GLY A 145 23.43 8.25 -5.34
N LEU A 146 22.14 8.25 -5.00
CA LEU A 146 21.67 8.40 -3.62
C LEU A 146 21.48 7.04 -2.94
N THR A 147 21.85 6.95 -1.66
CA THR A 147 21.42 5.85 -0.79
C THR A 147 19.97 6.06 -0.34
N GLN A 148 19.31 5.01 0.15
CA GLN A 148 17.96 5.15 0.71
C GLN A 148 17.92 6.09 1.91
N ILE A 149 18.98 6.10 2.75
CA ILE A 149 19.12 7.02 3.90
C ILE A 149 19.19 8.47 3.41
N GLN A 150 20.00 8.74 2.38
CA GLN A 150 20.15 10.09 1.83
C GLN A 150 18.85 10.59 1.20
N LEU A 151 18.15 9.74 0.43
CA LEU A 151 16.84 10.11 -0.13
C LEU A 151 15.81 10.38 0.98
N ALA A 152 15.81 9.56 2.03
CA ALA A 152 14.92 9.71 3.17
C ALA A 152 15.16 11.03 3.91
N ALA A 153 16.42 11.34 4.20
CA ALA A 153 16.83 12.56 4.87
C ALA A 153 16.43 13.82 4.08
N ARG A 154 16.62 13.82 2.76
CA ARG A 154 16.20 14.94 1.88
C ARG A 154 14.69 15.19 1.89
N ASN A 155 13.89 14.17 2.20
CA ASN A 155 12.43 14.22 2.13
C ASN A 155 11.76 14.23 3.51
N GLY A 156 12.54 14.31 4.59
CA GLY A 156 12.03 14.34 5.96
C GLY A 156 11.31 13.05 6.36
N CYS A 157 11.75 11.88 5.88
CA CYS A 157 11.16 10.58 6.21
C CYS A 157 12.21 9.58 6.72
N ARG A 158 11.75 8.44 7.25
CA ARG A 158 12.63 7.37 7.75
C ARG A 158 13.14 6.53 6.58
N GLN A 159 14.37 6.01 6.66
CA GLN A 159 14.91 5.11 5.62
C GLN A 159 14.01 3.88 5.41
N SER A 160 13.40 3.35 6.48
CA SER A 160 12.44 2.25 6.38
C SER A 160 11.25 2.58 5.47
N THR A 161 10.80 3.84 5.45
CA THR A 161 9.74 4.31 4.54
C THR A 161 10.17 4.20 3.08
N ILE A 162 11.41 4.59 2.75
CA ILE A 162 11.96 4.44 1.40
C ILE A 162 12.10 2.95 1.03
N SER A 163 12.60 2.13 1.96
CA SER A 163 12.75 0.70 1.73
C SER A 163 11.42 0.01 1.42
N GLN A 164 10.36 0.32 2.19
CA GLN A 164 9.02 -0.21 1.99
C GLN A 164 8.39 0.27 0.67
N ILE A 165 8.67 1.52 0.27
CA ILE A 165 8.22 2.05 -1.01
C ILE A 165 8.90 1.33 -2.17
N GLU A 166 10.23 1.20 -2.13
CA GLU A 166 11.01 0.57 -3.20
C GLU A 166 10.75 -0.93 -3.35
N SER A 167 10.42 -1.62 -2.27
CA SER A 167 10.03 -3.04 -2.28
C SER A 167 8.58 -3.28 -2.68
N GLY A 168 7.76 -2.23 -2.77
CA GLY A 168 6.32 -2.33 -3.02
C GLY A 168 5.49 -2.75 -1.81
N GLU A 169 6.08 -2.80 -0.61
CA GLU A 169 5.38 -3.04 0.65
C GLU A 169 4.49 -1.85 1.05
N ARG A 170 4.85 -0.63 0.62
CA ARG A 170 4.10 0.58 0.87
C ARG A 170 3.87 1.35 -0.43
N ASN A 171 2.62 1.68 -0.71
CA ASN A 171 2.32 2.61 -1.79
C ASN A 171 2.47 4.06 -1.28
N PRO A 172 3.36 4.89 -1.86
CA PRO A 172 3.46 6.30 -1.46
C PRO A 172 2.21 7.07 -1.87
N SER A 173 1.86 8.11 -1.10
CA SER A 173 0.90 9.11 -1.58
C SER A 173 1.48 9.84 -2.80
N TYR A 174 0.61 10.44 -3.62
CA TYR A 174 1.03 11.21 -4.80
C TYR A 174 2.11 12.25 -4.46
N GLY A 175 1.87 13.09 -3.46
CA GLY A 175 2.81 14.13 -3.06
C GLY A 175 4.11 13.61 -2.43
N LEU A 176 4.13 12.39 -1.88
CA LEU A 176 5.39 11.76 -1.48
C LEU A 176 6.14 11.21 -2.70
N ALA A 177 5.45 10.53 -3.61
CA ALA A 177 6.06 10.00 -4.83
C ALA A 177 6.68 11.11 -5.69
N GLU A 178 5.98 12.24 -5.82
CA GLU A 178 6.46 13.44 -6.53
C GLU A 178 7.76 13.96 -5.90
N ARG A 179 7.76 14.30 -4.60
CA ARG A 179 8.96 14.82 -3.90
C ARG A 179 10.16 13.87 -3.94
N LEU A 180 9.91 12.56 -3.82
CA LEU A 180 10.98 11.55 -3.92
C LEU A 180 11.61 11.52 -5.31
N LEU A 181 10.80 11.61 -6.37
CA LEU A 181 11.29 11.65 -7.75
C LEU A 181 12.02 12.97 -8.02
N GLU A 182 11.50 14.11 -7.57
CA GLU A 182 12.13 15.42 -7.70
C GLU A 182 13.51 15.46 -7.02
N SER A 183 13.62 14.89 -5.82
CA SER A 183 14.89 14.75 -5.10
C SER A 183 15.93 13.90 -5.84
N CYS A 184 15.48 13.08 -6.79
CA CYS A 184 16.31 12.27 -7.68
C CYS A 184 16.51 12.93 -9.06
N GLY A 185 16.01 14.15 -9.29
CA GLY A 185 16.08 14.84 -10.58
C GLY A 185 15.07 14.33 -11.62
N ALA A 186 14.00 13.68 -11.19
CA ALA A 186 12.94 13.16 -12.05
C ALA A 186 11.60 13.87 -11.78
N ARG A 187 10.72 13.92 -12.79
CA ARG A 187 9.37 14.49 -12.67
C ARG A 187 8.31 13.40 -12.76
N LEU A 188 7.34 13.44 -11.86
CA LEU A 188 6.16 12.57 -11.94
C LEU A 188 5.18 13.13 -12.99
N VAL A 189 4.74 12.29 -13.93
CA VAL A 189 3.73 12.62 -14.93
C VAL A 189 2.62 11.59 -14.82
N VAL A 190 1.39 12.07 -14.65
CA VAL A 190 0.17 11.24 -14.65
C VAL A 190 -0.52 11.47 -16.00
N SER A 191 -0.75 10.39 -16.72
CA SER A 191 -1.51 10.39 -17.98
C SER A 191 -2.68 9.42 -17.86
N ARG A 192 -3.74 9.69 -18.59
CA ARG A 192 -4.86 8.76 -18.71
C ARG A 192 -4.50 7.67 -19.70
N GLU A 193 -5.22 6.58 -19.57
CA GLU A 193 -5.07 5.46 -20.47
C GLU A 193 -5.63 5.79 -21.85
N GLY A 194 -4.80 5.65 -22.88
CA GLY A 194 -5.14 6.08 -24.24
C GLY A 194 -4.65 7.48 -24.59
N ASP A 195 -4.08 8.22 -23.62
CA ASP A 195 -3.15 9.30 -23.97
C ASP A 195 -1.95 8.62 -24.64
N GLU A 196 -1.89 8.61 -25.98
CA GLU A 196 -0.58 8.62 -26.61
C GLU A 196 0.17 9.77 -25.94
N PRO A 197 1.44 9.60 -25.52
CA PRO A 197 2.16 10.67 -24.84
C PRO A 197 2.56 11.74 -25.88
N GLU A 198 1.56 12.38 -26.47
CA GLU A 198 1.61 13.57 -27.28
C GLU A 198 2.00 14.70 -26.34
N GLY A 199 3.30 14.92 -26.30
CA GLY A 199 3.94 15.79 -25.31
C GLY A 199 5.15 15.15 -24.64
N ALA A 200 5.31 13.83 -24.57
CA ALA A 200 6.57 13.25 -24.07
C ALA A 200 7.69 13.40 -25.08
N ARG A 201 7.42 13.21 -26.38
CA ARG A 201 8.39 13.53 -27.45
C ARG A 201 8.75 15.01 -27.47
N GLU A 202 7.77 15.89 -27.22
CA GLU A 202 7.99 17.33 -27.25
C GLU A 202 8.64 17.87 -25.96
N ALA A 203 8.31 17.29 -24.81
CA ALA A 203 8.97 17.54 -23.54
C ALA A 203 10.41 17.04 -23.57
N LEU A 204 10.67 15.85 -24.12
CA LEU A 204 12.04 15.36 -24.34
C LEU A 204 12.81 16.28 -25.29
N LYS A 205 12.21 16.68 -26.43
CA LYS A 205 12.83 17.68 -27.33
C LYS A 205 13.07 19.03 -26.66
N LYS A 206 12.17 19.50 -25.79
CA LYS A 206 12.36 20.75 -25.01
C LYS A 206 13.46 20.61 -23.98
N ILE A 207 13.52 19.49 -23.26
CA ILE A 207 14.57 19.17 -22.29
C ILE A 207 15.94 19.08 -23.00
N GLU A 208 16.00 18.41 -24.14
CA GLU A 208 17.20 18.25 -24.95
C GLU A 208 17.66 19.60 -25.56
N LYS A 209 16.72 20.42 -26.03
CA LYS A 209 16.98 21.79 -26.51
C LYS A 209 17.42 22.73 -25.38
N LEU A 210 16.86 22.59 -24.18
CA LEU A 210 17.26 23.34 -22.98
C LEU A 210 18.68 22.93 -22.54
N ALA A 211 18.97 21.63 -22.48
CA ALA A 211 20.28 21.09 -22.14
C ALA A 211 21.36 21.48 -23.17
N SER A 212 21.00 21.55 -24.45
CA SER A 212 21.90 22.01 -25.53
C SER A 212 22.12 23.53 -25.52
N LYS A 213 21.13 24.32 -25.06
CA LYS A 213 21.22 25.78 -25.01
C LYS A 213 21.95 26.31 -23.77
N TYR A 214 21.78 25.64 -22.63
CA TYR A 214 22.31 26.13 -21.35
C TYR A 214 23.45 25.28 -20.77
N GLY A 215 23.85 24.19 -21.46
CA GLY A 215 24.83 23.24 -20.93
C GLY A 215 24.31 22.52 -19.68
N PRO A 216 25.03 21.51 -19.13
CA PRO A 216 24.68 20.96 -17.83
C PRO A 216 24.78 22.09 -16.80
N THR A 217 23.67 22.42 -16.14
CA THR A 217 23.61 23.33 -15.00
C THR A 217 24.42 22.73 -13.84
N ARG A 218 25.75 22.86 -13.93
CA ARG A 218 26.66 22.90 -12.78
C ARG A 218 26.50 24.30 -12.18
N GLU A 219 26.56 24.38 -10.85
CA GLU A 219 26.43 25.60 -10.02
C GLU A 219 25.01 25.97 -9.58
N ILE A 220 24.41 25.17 -8.70
CA ILE A 220 23.59 25.70 -7.59
C ILE A 220 23.77 24.76 -6.39
N TRP A 221 24.95 24.75 -5.76
CA TRP A 221 25.18 24.30 -4.38
C TRP A 221 26.52 24.92 -3.91
N GLU A 222 26.50 26.23 -3.65
CA GLU A 222 27.35 26.84 -2.62
C GLU A 222 26.54 26.95 -1.34
#